data_AF-A0A355AX57-F1
#
_entry.id   AF-A0A355AX57-F1
#
_cell.length_a   1.000
_cell.length_b   1.000
_cell.length_c   1.000
_cell.angle_alpha   90.00
_cell.angle_beta   90.00
_cell.angle_gamma   90.00
#
_symmetry.space_group_name_H-M   'P 1'
#
loop_
_entity.id
_entity.type
_entity.pdbx_description
1 polymer ?
#
loop_
_entity_poly.entity_id
_entity_poly.type
_entity_poly.pdbx_seq_one_letter_code
_entity_poly.pdbx_strand_id
1 'polypeptide(L)'
;MKTIVSYILFAGIAFGVMFIAAIPWPSTVYILFGGCESSAQYVAGECSVNTYNWDWCVTETSMKKMRQSDCTAQNGQIYSNRKTAERAYSRLRSASK
;
A
#
# COMPACT_ATOMS: atom_id res chain seq x y z
N MET A 1 26.11 -31.03 26.65
CA MET A 1 26.30 -30.38 25.33
C MET A 1 25.06 -30.44 24.44
N LYS A 2 24.49 -31.62 24.13
CA LYS A 2 23.28 -31.73 23.26
C LYS A 2 22.10 -30.86 23.70
N THR A 3 21.81 -30.78 25.00
CA THR A 3 20.70 -30.00 25.56
C THR A 3 20.90 -28.49 25.42
N ILE A 4 22.09 -27.97 25.72
CA ILE A 4 22.42 -26.54 25.60
C ILE A 4 22.30 -26.07 24.15
N VAL A 5 22.78 -26.87 23.19
CA VAL A 5 22.66 -26.56 21.76
C VAL A 5 21.18 -26.49 21.36
N SER A 6 20.34 -27.43 21.81
CA SER A 6 18.90 -27.39 21.54
C SER A 6 18.20 -26.17 22.13
N TYR A 7 18.55 -25.75 23.35
CA TYR A 7 17.98 -24.54 23.96
C TYR A 7 18.39 -23.25 23.22
N ILE A 8 19.64 -23.15 22.79
CA ILE A 8 20.11 -22.00 22.00
C ILE A 8 19.38 -21.94 20.64
N LEU A 9 19.22 -23.10 19.98
CA LEU A 9 18.48 -23.20 18.72
C LEU A 9 17.02 -22.79 18.89
N PHE A 10 16.36 -23.30 19.92
CA PHE A 10 14.97 -22.95 20.23
C PHE A 10 14.82 -21.46 20.56
N ALA A 11 15.72 -20.91 21.38
CA ALA A 11 15.73 -19.48 21.69
C ALA A 11 15.93 -18.63 20.43
N GLY A 12 16.89 -18.99 19.58
CA GLY A 12 17.14 -18.28 18.32
C GLY A 12 15.92 -18.29 17.38
N ILE A 13 15.23 -19.42 17.27
CA ILE A 13 13.99 -19.52 16.49
C ILE A 13 12.88 -18.67 17.11
N ALA A 14 12.69 -18.75 18.44
CA ALA A 14 11.66 -17.97 19.14
C ALA A 14 11.88 -16.45 18.99
N PHE A 15 13.12 -16.00 19.12
CA PHE A 15 13.49 -14.60 18.87
C PHE A 15 13.27 -14.21 17.41
N GLY A 16 13.65 -15.08 16.46
CA GLY A 16 13.40 -14.85 15.04
C GLY A 16 11.90 -14.69 14.73
N VAL A 17 11.05 -15.56 15.28
CA VAL A 17 9.59 -15.48 15.11
C VAL A 17 9.03 -14.21 15.75
N MET A 18 9.50 -13.81 16.94
CA MET A 18 9.09 -12.54 17.57
C MET A 18 9.44 -11.32 16.71
N PHE A 19 10.64 -11.29 16.10
CA PHE A 19 11.04 -10.21 15.20
C PHE A 19 10.17 -10.14 13.94
N ILE A 20 9.81 -11.30 13.36
CA ILE A 20 8.93 -11.35 12.19
C ILE A 20 7.51 -10.89 12.54
N ALA A 21 7.00 -11.27 13.71
CA ALA A 21 5.64 -10.95 14.14
C ALA A 21 5.44 -9.49 14.57
N ALA A 22 6.45 -8.86 15.17
CA ALA A 22 6.33 -7.50 15.71
C ALA A 22 6.50 -6.39 14.65
N ILE A 23 7.16 -6.68 13.53
CA ILE A 23 7.46 -5.69 12.50
C ILE A 23 6.45 -5.85 11.36
N PRO A 24 5.64 -4.82 11.04
CA PRO A 24 4.85 -4.82 9.81
C PRO A 24 5.79 -4.65 8.62
N TRP A 25 6.42 -5.76 8.21
CA TRP A 25 7.46 -5.86 7.18
C TRP A 25 7.16 -5.11 5.89
N PRO A 26 5.93 -5.18 5.32
CA PRO A 26 5.63 -4.47 4.09
C PRO A 26 5.87 -2.97 4.27
N SER A 27 5.28 -2.35 5.29
CA SER A 27 5.45 -0.92 5.55
C SER A 27 6.88 -0.53 5.96
N THR A 28 7.56 -1.37 6.74
CA THR A 28 8.89 -1.06 7.29
C THR A 28 9.95 -0.98 6.21
N VAL A 29 9.89 -1.87 5.22
CA VAL A 29 10.81 -1.87 4.07
C VAL A 29 10.68 -0.55 3.30
N TYR A 30 9.45 -0.12 2.98
CA TYR A 30 9.26 1.13 2.25
C TYR A 30 9.65 2.37 3.06
N ILE A 31 9.55 2.35 4.38
CA ILE A 31 10.03 3.46 5.22
C ILE A 31 11.57 3.52 5.24
N LEU A 32 12.23 2.39 5.47
CA LEU A 32 13.70 2.31 5.52
C LEU A 32 14.37 2.74 4.21
N PHE A 33 13.75 2.42 3.07
CA PHE A 33 14.25 2.81 1.75
C PHE A 33 13.72 4.16 1.25
N GLY A 34 13.01 4.93 2.10
CA GLY A 34 12.52 6.27 1.75
C GLY A 34 11.36 6.30 0.73
N GLY A 35 10.70 5.16 0.50
CA GLY A 35 9.49 5.06 -0.33
C GLY A 35 8.22 5.57 0.38
N CYS A 36 8.18 5.56 1.70
CA CYS A 36 7.09 6.12 2.52
C CYS A 36 7.70 6.84 3.74
N GLU A 37 7.09 7.93 4.20
CA GLU A 37 7.57 8.61 5.42
C GLU A 37 7.04 7.97 6.70
N SER A 38 5.94 7.22 6.62
CA SER A 38 5.34 6.54 7.77
C SER A 38 4.53 5.31 7.36
N SER A 39 4.23 4.46 8.34
CA SER A 39 3.33 3.31 8.15
C SER A 39 1.90 3.75 7.84
N ALA A 40 1.47 4.91 8.32
CA ALA A 40 0.19 5.51 7.98
C ALA A 40 0.12 5.86 6.48
N GLN A 41 1.17 6.48 5.91
CA GLN A 41 1.24 6.71 4.47
C GLN A 41 1.22 5.41 3.67
N TYR A 42 1.89 4.35 4.16
CA TYR A 42 1.85 3.04 3.54
C TYR A 42 0.43 2.49 3.44
N VAL A 43 -0.31 2.49 4.56
CA VAL A 43 -1.70 1.98 4.61
C VAL A 43 -2.64 2.84 3.76
N ALA A 44 -2.43 4.16 3.75
CA ALA A 44 -3.22 5.09 2.95
C ALA A 44 -2.89 5.08 1.45
N GLY A 45 -1.84 4.36 1.03
CA GLY A 45 -1.40 4.37 -0.38
C GLY A 45 -0.78 5.70 -0.82
N GLU A 46 -0.25 6.49 0.12
CA GLU A 46 0.30 7.84 -0.12
C GLU A 46 1.83 7.86 -0.35
N CYS A 47 2.45 6.70 -0.44
CA CYS A 47 3.89 6.54 -0.64
C CYS A 47 4.37 7.12 -1.98
N SER A 48 5.62 7.58 -2.02
CA SER A 48 6.28 8.09 -3.24
C SER A 48 6.42 7.03 -4.33
N VAL A 49 6.40 5.76 -3.92
CA VAL A 49 6.46 4.58 -4.79
C VAL A 49 5.14 3.80 -4.75
N ASN A 50 4.87 3.06 -5.82
CA ASN A 50 3.69 2.20 -5.89
C ASN A 50 3.87 0.97 -4.99
N THR A 51 3.20 0.98 -3.84
CA THR A 51 3.18 -0.12 -2.87
C THR A 51 2.02 -1.10 -3.12
N TYR A 52 1.39 -1.04 -4.29
CA TYR A 52 0.16 -1.75 -4.66
C TYR A 52 -1.10 -1.33 -3.89
N ASN A 53 -0.98 -0.41 -2.94
CA ASN A 53 -2.09 0.19 -2.20
C ASN A 53 -2.74 1.38 -2.93
N TRP A 54 -2.31 1.69 -4.16
CA TRP A 54 -2.94 2.73 -4.97
C TRP A 54 -4.31 2.29 -5.48
N ASP A 55 -5.26 3.20 -5.29
CA ASP A 55 -6.63 3.08 -5.76
C ASP A 55 -6.81 3.69 -7.15
N TRP A 56 -7.95 3.40 -7.79
CA TRP A 56 -8.28 3.93 -9.11
C TRP A 56 -8.78 5.37 -8.98
N CYS A 57 -8.00 6.30 -9.50
CA CYS A 57 -8.45 7.66 -9.70
C CYS A 57 -9.20 7.77 -11.03
N VAL A 58 -10.39 8.36 -10.98
CA VAL A 58 -11.23 8.69 -12.12
C VAL A 58 -11.33 10.20 -12.23
N THR A 59 -10.97 10.71 -13.40
CA THR A 59 -11.11 12.12 -13.80
C THR A 59 -12.01 12.18 -15.02
N GLU A 60 -12.37 13.39 -15.47
CA GLU A 60 -13.15 13.57 -16.71
C GLU A 60 -12.46 12.98 -17.94
N THR A 61 -11.12 12.96 -17.94
CA THR A 61 -10.31 12.61 -19.11
C THR A 61 -9.55 11.29 -18.98
N SER A 62 -9.37 10.77 -17.77
CA SER A 62 -8.56 9.58 -17.54
C SER A 62 -9.01 8.73 -16.33
N MET A 63 -8.70 7.44 -16.39
CA MET A 63 -8.83 6.48 -15.29
C MET A 63 -7.49 5.76 -15.10
N LYS A 64 -6.82 5.97 -13.96
CA LYS A 64 -5.51 5.36 -13.66
C LYS A 64 -5.31 5.16 -12.16
N LYS A 65 -4.45 4.22 -11.78
CA LYS A 65 -4.03 4.07 -10.38
C LYS A 65 -3.02 5.14 -9.99
N MET A 66 -3.23 5.78 -8.85
CA MET A 66 -2.31 6.79 -8.29
C MET A 66 -2.60 7.01 -6.79
N ARG A 67 -1.79 7.86 -6.15
CA ARG A 67 -2.04 8.35 -4.79
C ARG A 67 -3.37 9.11 -4.71
N GLN A 68 -4.00 9.08 -3.54
CA GLN A 68 -5.22 9.84 -3.30
C GLN A 68 -4.96 11.34 -3.37
N SER A 69 -3.86 11.83 -2.82
CA SER A 69 -3.42 13.23 -2.96
C SER A 69 -3.29 13.67 -4.43
N ASP A 70 -2.58 12.89 -5.25
CA ASP A 70 -2.41 13.15 -6.68
C ASP A 70 -3.75 13.17 -7.43
N CYS A 71 -4.70 12.32 -7.02
CA CYS A 71 -6.04 12.27 -7.61
C CYS A 71 -6.86 13.50 -7.26
N THR A 72 -6.86 13.89 -5.98
CA THR A 72 -7.57 15.09 -5.52
C THR A 72 -7.01 16.35 -6.16
N ALA A 73 -5.69 16.44 -6.37
CA ALA A 73 -5.07 17.54 -7.10
C ALA A 73 -5.54 17.67 -8.56
N GLN A 74 -6.01 16.58 -9.17
CA GLN A 74 -6.58 16.53 -10.52
C GLN A 74 -8.12 16.64 -10.53
N ASN A 75 -8.76 17.04 -9.41
CA ASN A 75 -10.22 17.02 -9.23
C ASN A 75 -10.85 15.64 -9.52
N GLY A 76 -10.10 14.56 -9.29
CA GLY A 76 -10.56 13.20 -9.51
C GLY A 76 -11.27 12.58 -8.30
N GLN A 77 -11.98 11.49 -8.55
CA GLN A 77 -12.58 10.64 -7.53
C GLN A 77 -11.85 9.30 -7.41
N ILE A 78 -11.59 8.89 -6.17
CA ILE A 78 -10.92 7.63 -5.84
C ILE A 78 -11.93 6.48 -5.71
N TYR A 79 -11.58 5.34 -6.27
CA TYR A 79 -12.32 4.09 -6.19
C TYR A 79 -11.38 2.92 -5.93
N SER A 80 -11.63 2.15 -4.88
CA SER A 80 -10.87 0.92 -4.59
C SER A 80 -11.16 -0.20 -5.59
N ASN A 81 -12.37 -0.24 -6.14
CA ASN A 81 -12.78 -1.26 -7.10
C ASN A 81 -12.73 -0.77 -8.54
N ARG A 82 -11.97 -1.48 -9.39
CA ARG A 82 -11.87 -1.22 -10.83
C ARG A 82 -13.22 -1.14 -11.54
N LYS A 83 -14.15 -2.07 -11.27
CA LYS A 83 -15.47 -2.09 -11.94
C LYS A 83 -16.34 -0.89 -11.54
N THR A 84 -16.13 -0.34 -10.35
CA THR A 84 -16.83 0.88 -9.91
C THR A 84 -16.19 2.10 -10.59
N ALA A 85 -14.86 2.15 -10.65
CA ALA A 85 -14.11 3.18 -11.35
C ALA A 85 -14.48 3.26 -12.84
N GLU A 86 -14.55 2.12 -13.54
CA GLU A 86 -14.92 2.04 -14.97
C GLU A 86 -16.35 2.55 -15.21
N ARG A 87 -17.29 2.23 -14.31
CA ARG A 87 -18.67 2.72 -14.39
C ARG A 87 -18.74 4.24 -14.17
N ALA A 88 -18.01 4.76 -13.19
CA ALA A 88 -17.93 6.19 -12.94
C ALA A 88 -17.32 6.94 -14.12
N TYR A 89 -16.21 6.43 -14.67
CA TYR A 89 -15.53 7.01 -15.82
C TYR A 89 -16.42 7.02 -17.08
N SER A 90 -17.11 5.91 -17.34
CA SER A 90 -18.05 5.82 -18.47
C SER A 90 -19.20 6.82 -18.35
N ARG A 91 -19.72 7.04 -17.13
CA ARG A 91 -20.78 8.02 -16.86
C ARG A 91 -20.31 9.45 -17.09
N LEU A 92 -19.13 9.82 -16.57
CA LEU A 92 -18.53 11.14 -16.77
C LEU A 92 -18.35 11.41 -18.27
N ARG A 93 -17.77 10.45 -18.99
CA ARG A 93 -17.55 10.57 -20.44
C ARG A 93 -18.84 10.69 -21.25
N SER A 94 -19.93 10.04 -20.81
CA SER A 94 -21.24 10.19 -21.45
C SER A 94 -21.92 11.52 -21.16
N ALA A 95 -21.65 12.14 -20.01
CA ALA A 95 -22.21 13.43 -19.63
C ALA A 95 -21.46 14.62 -20.25
N SER A 96 -20.18 14.45 -20.58
CA SER A 96 -19.36 15.45 -21.27
C SER A 96 -19.53 15.45 -22.80
N LYS A 97 -20.48 14.67 -23.34
CA LYS A 97 -20.81 14.57 -24.77
C LYS A 97 -22.09 15.35 -25.07
#